data_AF-C5LL98-F1
#
_entry.id   AF-C5LL98-F1
#
_cell.length_a   1.000
_cell.length_b   1.000
_cell.length_c   1.000
_cell.angle_alpha   90.00
_cell.angle_beta   90.00
_cell.angle_gamma   90.00
#
_symmetry.space_group_name_H-M   'P 1'
#
loop_
_entity.id
_entity.type
_entity.pdbx_description
1 polymer ?
#
loop_
_entity_poly.entity_id
_entity_poly.type
_entity_poly.pdbx_seq_one_letter_code
_entity_poly.pdbx_strand_id
1 'polypeptide(L)'
;SFLLPNEDATIKLGQQIASVLRPGLTVLLKGNLGAGKTCLARALMRHITQKTTLEVPSPSYLISFTYIVEDEYGLLEKGSKVHHLDPYRLASGKVAALFDFDTAFREDITIIEWPERL
;
A
#
# COMPACT_ATOMS: atom_id res chain seq x y z
N SER A 1 3.81 13.28 16.63
CA SER A 1 3.26 11.92 16.70
C SER A 1 1.84 12.01 17.24
N PHE A 2 0.99 11.02 16.96
CA PHE A 2 -0.38 10.94 17.47
C PHE A 2 -0.69 9.48 17.84
N LEU A 3 -1.71 9.27 18.67
CA LEU A 3 -2.14 7.94 19.12
C LEU A 3 -3.34 7.47 18.28
N LEU A 4 -3.31 6.21 17.83
CA LEU A 4 -4.41 5.54 17.17
C LEU A 4 -4.97 4.47 18.13
N PRO A 5 -6.04 4.75 18.89
CA PRO A 5 -6.49 3.88 19.97
C PRO A 5 -7.18 2.59 19.48
N ASN A 6 -7.58 2.53 18.21
CA ASN A 6 -8.32 1.43 17.62
C ASN A 6 -8.15 1.36 16.09
N GLU A 7 -8.73 0.31 15.49
CA GLU A 7 -8.70 0.10 14.04
C GLU A 7 -9.40 1.23 13.27
N ASP A 8 -10.52 1.76 13.76
CA ASP A 8 -11.23 2.88 13.12
C ASP A 8 -10.37 4.14 13.00
N ALA A 9 -9.53 4.43 14.01
CA ALA A 9 -8.58 5.54 13.94
C ALA A 9 -7.53 5.32 12.84
N THR A 10 -7.06 4.08 12.68
CA THR A 10 -6.14 3.70 11.59
C THR A 10 -6.82 3.84 10.22
N ILE A 11 -8.09 3.46 10.12
CA ILE A 11 -8.88 3.62 8.89
C ILE A 11 -9.01 5.11 8.52
N LYS A 12 -9.37 5.97 9.47
CA LYS A 12 -9.49 7.41 9.25
C LYS A 12 -8.17 8.04 8.82
N LEU A 13 -7.06 7.65 9.44
CA LEU A 13 -5.74 8.09 9.01
C LEU A 13 -5.45 7.63 7.57
N GLY A 14 -5.73 6.37 7.26
CA GLY A 14 -5.56 5.82 5.91
C GLY A 14 -6.35 6.63 4.88
N GLN A 15 -7.60 6.99 5.17
CA GLN A 15 -8.41 7.83 4.28
C GLN A 15 -7.76 9.21 4.05
N GLN A 16 -7.29 9.86 5.11
CA GLN A 16 -6.63 11.17 5.02
C GLN A 16 -5.36 11.09 4.15
N ILE A 17 -4.52 10.08 4.36
CA ILE A 17 -3.30 9.89 3.55
C ILE A 17 -3.67 9.58 2.10
N ALA A 18 -4.61 8.66 1.86
CA ALA A 18 -5.02 8.28 0.51
C ALA A 18 -5.58 9.45 -0.31
N SER A 19 -6.21 10.44 0.33
CA SER A 19 -6.75 11.63 -0.36
C SER A 19 -5.68 12.46 -1.09
N VAL A 20 -4.41 12.37 -0.63
CA VAL A 20 -3.28 13.09 -1.24
C VAL A 20 -2.37 12.21 -2.08
N LEU A 21 -2.61 10.88 -2.13
CA LEU A 21 -1.80 9.98 -2.95
C LEU A 21 -2.08 10.17 -4.44
N ARG A 22 -1.01 10.15 -5.23
CA ARG A 22 -1.01 10.31 -6.69
C ARG A 22 0.06 9.37 -7.28
N PRO A 23 -0.08 8.96 -8.55
CA PRO A 23 0.97 8.27 -9.30
C PRO A 23 2.37 8.84 -9.04
N GLY A 24 3.35 7.95 -8.85
CA GLY A 24 4.74 8.30 -8.49
C GLY A 24 5.00 8.50 -7.00
N LEU A 25 3.97 8.41 -6.14
CA LEU A 25 4.14 8.47 -4.68
C LEU A 25 4.25 7.09 -4.04
N THR A 26 5.19 6.99 -3.10
CA THR A 26 5.45 5.76 -2.34
C THR A 26 5.20 5.98 -0.85
N VAL A 27 4.43 5.07 -0.24
CA VAL A 27 4.18 4.99 1.20
C VAL A 27 5.01 3.87 1.80
N LEU A 28 5.92 4.21 2.71
CA LEU A 28 6.75 3.25 3.43
C LEU A 28 6.19 3.01 4.83
N LEU A 29 5.81 1.76 5.12
CA LEU A 29 5.21 1.34 6.38
C LEU A 29 6.23 0.56 7.21
N LYS A 30 6.80 1.21 8.22
CA LYS A 30 7.78 0.63 9.14
C LYS A 30 7.18 0.45 10.53
N GLY A 31 7.47 -0.69 11.15
CA GLY A 31 7.05 -0.99 12.52
C GLY A 31 7.13 -2.48 12.82
N ASN A 32 7.04 -2.84 14.10
CA ASN A 32 7.13 -4.22 14.56
C ASN A 32 6.01 -5.11 13.98
N LEU A 33 6.15 -6.43 14.14
CA LEU A 33 5.08 -7.37 13.83
C LEU A 33 3.85 -7.03 14.67
N GLY A 34 2.66 -7.02 14.06
CA GLY A 34 1.43 -6.64 14.74
C GLY A 34 1.20 -5.12 14.90
N ALA A 35 2.12 -4.25 14.45
CA ALA A 35 1.98 -2.79 14.57
C ALA A 35 0.85 -2.16 13.71
N GLY A 36 0.08 -2.95 12.96
CA GLY A 36 -1.04 -2.46 12.14
C GLY A 36 -0.68 -1.99 10.73
N LYS A 37 0.54 -2.28 10.24
CA LYS A 37 0.99 -1.91 8.87
C LYS A 37 -0.01 -2.34 7.79
N THR A 38 -0.36 -3.63 7.74
CA THR A 38 -1.35 -4.15 6.78
C THR A 38 -2.75 -3.57 6.98
N CYS A 39 -3.15 -3.20 8.20
CA CYS A 39 -4.41 -2.52 8.45
C CYS A 39 -4.42 -1.13 7.78
N LEU A 40 -3.33 -0.37 7.94
CA LEU A 40 -3.16 0.92 7.26
C LEU A 40 -3.08 0.77 5.73
N ALA A 41 -2.32 -0.20 5.22
CA ALA A 41 -2.25 -0.49 3.77
C ALA A 41 -3.65 -0.79 3.19
N ARG A 42 -4.45 -1.60 3.88
CA ARG A 42 -5.83 -1.89 3.49
C ARG A 42 -6.71 -0.65 3.52
N ALA A 43 -6.60 0.19 4.55
CA ALA A 43 -7.36 1.44 4.64
C ALA A 43 -7.04 2.38 3.47
N LEU A 44 -5.75 2.51 3.11
CA LEU A 44 -5.30 3.27 1.94
C LEU A 44 -5.94 2.70 0.66
N MET A 45 -5.74 1.41 0.40
CA MET A 45 -6.22 0.73 -0.80
C MET A 45 -7.74 0.85 -0.99
N ARG A 46 -8.52 0.62 0.07
CA ARG A 46 -9.98 0.73 0.03
C ARG A 46 -10.44 2.15 -0.26
N HIS A 47 -9.74 3.16 0.26
CA HIS A 47 -10.10 4.56 0.00
C HIS A 47 -9.70 5.00 -1.41
N ILE A 48 -8.50 4.65 -1.87
CA ILE A 48 -8.02 4.95 -3.22
C ILE A 48 -8.97 4.37 -4.27
N THR A 49 -9.34 3.10 -4.10
CA THR A 49 -10.22 2.39 -5.03
C THR A 49 -11.71 2.64 -4.80
N GLN A 50 -12.08 3.35 -3.72
CA GLN A 50 -13.46 3.51 -3.25
C GLN A 50 -14.24 2.19 -3.06
N LYS A 51 -13.53 1.07 -2.91
CA LYS A 51 -14.09 -0.28 -2.69
C LYS A 51 -13.97 -0.66 -1.21
N THR A 52 -14.96 -0.31 -0.40
CA THR A 52 -14.93 -0.52 1.07
C THR A 52 -14.82 -2.00 1.48
N THR A 53 -15.27 -2.93 0.63
CA THR A 53 -15.22 -4.38 0.85
C THR A 53 -14.01 -5.05 0.22
N LEU A 54 -13.13 -4.30 -0.46
CA LEU A 54 -11.95 -4.86 -1.12
C LEU A 54 -11.09 -5.63 -0.11
N GLU A 55 -10.73 -6.85 -0.47
CA GLU A 55 -9.80 -7.65 0.30
C GLU A 55 -8.37 -7.19 -0.02
N VAL A 56 -7.62 -6.88 1.05
CA VAL A 56 -6.22 -6.48 0.97
C VAL A 56 -5.49 -7.28 2.05
N PRO A 57 -5.14 -8.54 1.74
CA PRO A 57 -4.35 -9.37 2.64
C PRO A 57 -2.90 -8.89 2.63
N SER A 58 -2.10 -9.30 3.62
CA SER A 58 -0.66 -9.07 3.55
C SER A 58 -0.08 -9.92 2.41
N PRO A 59 0.69 -9.35 1.48
CA PRO A 59 1.35 -10.10 0.43
C PRO A 59 2.60 -10.82 0.92
N SER A 60 2.85 -11.02 2.22
CA SER A 60 4.08 -11.62 2.76
C SER A 60 4.63 -12.87 2.01
N TYR A 61 3.75 -13.73 1.46
CA TYR A 61 4.18 -14.91 0.67
C TYR A 61 4.27 -14.66 -0.83
N LEU A 62 3.37 -13.83 -1.38
CA LEU A 62 3.35 -13.48 -2.81
C LEU A 62 4.26 -12.30 -3.14
N ILE A 63 4.82 -11.66 -2.09
CA ILE A 63 5.71 -10.50 -2.07
C ILE A 63 5.01 -9.21 -2.51
N SER A 64 4.13 -9.27 -3.52
CA SER A 64 3.38 -8.12 -4.01
C SER A 64 1.98 -8.48 -4.51
N PHE A 65 1.06 -7.53 -4.39
CA PHE A 65 -0.17 -7.48 -5.16
C PHE A 65 -0.22 -6.18 -5.96
N THR A 66 -0.75 -6.26 -7.18
CA THR A 66 -1.03 -5.08 -8.02
C THR A 66 -2.53 -4.98 -8.22
N TYR A 67 -3.08 -3.81 -7.93
CA TYR A 67 -4.48 -3.48 -8.10
C TYR A 67 -4.61 -2.46 -9.20
N ILE A 68 -5.54 -2.67 -10.12
CA ILE A 68 -5.85 -1.75 -11.21
C ILE A 68 -7.17 -1.06 -10.87
N VAL A 69 -7.22 0.26 -11.02
CA VAL A 69 -8.45 1.04 -10.85
C VAL A 69 -9.34 0.79 -12.07
N GLU A 70 -10.48 0.13 -11.85
CA GLU A 70 -11.37 -0.33 -12.92
C GLU A 70 -12.50 0.65 -13.24
N ASP A 71 -12.84 1.52 -12.30
CA ASP A 71 -13.97 2.43 -12.35
C ASP A 71 -13.52 3.90 -12.29
N GLU A 72 -14.43 4.79 -12.66
CA GLU A 72 -14.23 6.24 -12.69
C GLU A 72 -14.56 6.90 -11.35
N TYR A 73 -15.01 6.11 -10.36
CA TYR A 73 -15.49 6.58 -9.07
C TYR A 73 -14.39 6.57 -8.01
N GLY A 74 -13.24 5.93 -8.28
CA GLY A 74 -12.04 5.99 -7.45
C GLY A 74 -11.41 7.39 -7.35
N LEU A 75 -10.39 7.52 -6.48
CA LEU A 75 -9.60 8.76 -6.38
C LEU A 75 -8.57 8.94 -7.49
N LEU A 76 -8.40 7.92 -8.33
CA LEU A 76 -7.42 7.87 -9.41
C LEU A 76 -8.10 7.62 -10.74
N GLU A 77 -7.41 7.96 -11.83
CA GLU A 77 -7.88 7.68 -13.17
C GLU A 77 -7.98 6.16 -13.41
N LYS A 78 -8.98 5.76 -14.18
CA LYS A 78 -9.15 4.38 -14.64
C LYS A 78 -7.88 3.89 -15.32
N GLY A 79 -7.39 2.71 -14.89
CA GLY A 79 -6.14 2.13 -15.37
C GLY A 79 -4.92 2.44 -14.49
N SER A 80 -5.02 3.39 -13.55
CA SER A 80 -3.97 3.62 -12.56
C SER A 80 -3.70 2.35 -11.76
N LYS A 81 -2.43 2.09 -11.45
CA LYS A 81 -2.05 0.94 -10.62
C LYS A 81 -1.66 1.38 -9.22
N VAL A 82 -1.97 0.49 -8.27
CA VAL A 82 -1.49 0.59 -6.91
C VAL A 82 -0.87 -0.74 -6.52
N HIS A 83 0.35 -0.69 -6.02
CA HIS A 83 1.10 -1.86 -5.60
C HIS A 83 1.15 -1.93 -4.08
N HIS A 84 0.90 -3.11 -3.52
CA HIS A 84 1.15 -3.41 -2.11
C HIS A 84 2.24 -4.46 -2.03
N LEU A 85 3.39 -4.08 -1.46
CA LEU A 85 4.57 -4.94 -1.32
C LEU A 85 4.82 -5.27 0.15
N ASP A 86 5.24 -6.50 0.40
CA ASP A 86 5.66 -7.00 1.70
C ASP A 86 6.86 -7.96 1.52
N PRO A 87 8.10 -7.41 1.45
CA PRO A 87 9.34 -8.17 1.35
C PRO A 87 9.81 -8.79 2.68
N TYR A 88 9.00 -8.83 3.75
CA TYR A 88 9.41 -9.31 5.07
C TYR A 88 10.13 -10.68 5.06
N ARG A 89 9.69 -11.59 4.19
CA ARG A 89 10.24 -12.95 4.07
C ARG A 89 11.48 -13.05 3.19
N LEU A 90 11.84 -11.97 2.49
CA LEU A 90 13.00 -11.95 1.61
C LEU A 90 14.26 -11.51 2.37
N ALA A 91 15.40 -11.99 1.86
CA ALA A 91 16.67 -11.33 2.17
C ALA A 91 16.66 -9.91 1.57
N SER A 92 17.37 -8.99 2.22
CA SER A 92 17.46 -7.59 1.78
C SER A 92 17.89 -7.50 0.31
N GLY A 93 17.31 -6.56 -0.44
CA GLY A 93 17.64 -6.34 -1.86
C GLY A 93 17.01 -7.34 -2.84
N LYS A 94 16.47 -8.47 -2.37
CA LYS A 94 15.95 -9.50 -3.30
C LYS A 94 14.66 -9.10 -3.99
N VAL A 95 13.87 -8.21 -3.39
CA VAL A 95 12.62 -7.73 -3.99
C VAL A 95 12.87 -6.91 -5.25
N ALA A 96 14.02 -6.22 -5.36
CA ALA A 96 14.39 -5.43 -6.53
C ALA A 96 14.50 -6.25 -7.83
N ALA A 97 14.77 -7.56 -7.73
CA ALA A 97 14.81 -8.45 -8.88
C ALA A 97 13.42 -9.01 -9.28
N LEU A 98 12.39 -8.78 -8.44
CA LEU A 98 11.06 -9.36 -8.60
C LEU A 98 9.99 -8.32 -8.93
N PHE A 99 10.33 -7.04 -8.84
CA PHE A 99 9.40 -5.94 -9.00
C PHE A 99 10.06 -4.79 -9.74
N ASP A 100 9.36 -4.22 -10.73
CA ASP A 100 9.83 -3.09 -11.52
C ASP A 100 9.64 -1.78 -10.76
N PHE A 101 10.60 -1.48 -9.87
CA PHE A 101 10.60 -0.26 -9.07
C PHE A 101 10.78 1.01 -9.91
N ASP A 102 11.50 0.94 -11.03
CA ASP A 102 11.78 2.11 -11.87
C ASP A 102 10.50 2.62 -12.52
N THR A 103 9.65 1.72 -13.02
CA THR A 103 8.32 2.10 -13.53
C THR A 103 7.39 2.48 -12.38
N ALA A 104 7.29 1.65 -11.35
CA ALA A 104 6.33 1.86 -10.27
C ALA A 104 6.53 3.20 -9.53
N PHE A 105 7.78 3.60 -9.28
CA PHE A 105 8.08 4.88 -8.60
C PHE A 105 7.87 6.11 -9.48
N ARG A 106 7.73 5.95 -10.79
CA ARG A 106 7.44 7.06 -11.71
C ARG A 106 5.96 7.17 -12.05
N GLU A 107 5.29 6.03 -12.20
CA GLU A 107 3.98 5.96 -12.84
C GLU A 107 2.86 5.46 -11.92
N ASP A 108 3.17 4.83 -10.80
CA ASP A 108 2.19 4.13 -9.97
C ASP A 108 2.23 4.57 -8.51
N ILE A 109 1.22 4.22 -7.72
CA ILE A 109 1.29 4.37 -6.25
C ILE A 109 1.83 3.08 -5.67
N THR A 110 2.81 3.19 -4.77
CA THR A 110 3.43 2.01 -4.15
C THR A 110 3.30 2.08 -2.64
N ILE A 111 2.77 1.03 -2.01
CA ILE A 111 2.68 0.85 -0.56
C ILE A 111 3.62 -0.29 -0.17
N ILE A 112 4.64 -0.02 0.62
CA ILE A 112 5.70 -0.98 0.96
C ILE A 112 5.72 -1.19 2.48
N GLU A 113 5.40 -2.38 2.93
CA GLU A 113 5.69 -2.82 4.29
C GLU A 113 7.16 -3.22 4.43
N TRP A 114 7.75 -3.08 5.62
CA TRP A 114 9.14 -3.49 5.89
C TRP A 114 10.16 -2.92 4.89
N PRO A 115 10.18 -1.58 4.68
CA PRO A 115 11.05 -0.93 3.68
C PRO A 115 12.54 -1.18 3.93
N GLU A 116 12.95 -1.56 5.14
CA GLU A 116 14.31 -1.98 5.46
C GLU A 116 14.78 -3.26 4.74
N ARG A 117 13.88 -3.98 4.07
CA ARG A 117 14.20 -5.17 3.26
C ARG A 117 14.36 -4.87 1.77
N LEU A 118 14.13 -3.62 1.34
CA LEU A 118 14.33 -3.19 -0.03
C LEU A 118 15.79 -3.41 -0.49
#